data_AF-A0A3S9P4B3-F1
#
_entry.id   AF-A0A3S9P4B3-F1
#
_cell.length_a   1.000
_cell.length_b   1.000
_cell.length_c   1.000
_cell.angle_alpha   90.00
_cell.angle_beta   90.00
_cell.angle_gamma   90.00
#
_symmetry.space_group_name_H-M   'P 1'
#
loop_
_entity.id
_entity.type
_entity.pdbx_description
1 polymer ?
#
loop_
_entity_poly.entity_id
_entity_poly.type
_entity_poly.pdbx_seq_one_letter_code
_entity_poly.pdbx_strand_id
1 'polypeptide(L)'
;MKIKLFLLLTILFFNLSSCFSFIKPAEDRVTAYIEKYGYYAVQTMKKYQVPASITIAQGILESGFGEGELAMKSNNHFGIKCHAQWKGETTTHDDDADAECFRVYNSVLDSYFDHGEFLTARKWYESLFELPIYDYEAWAKGLSKCGYATDPEYSKKIIDLIEKYKLYQLDEM
;
A
#
# COMPACT_ATOMS: atom_id res chain seq x y z
N MET A 1 -9.85 59.87 49.19
CA MET A 1 -10.14 59.57 47.77
C MET A 1 -8.80 59.55 47.03
N LYS A 2 -8.25 58.48 46.46
CA LYS A 2 -8.75 57.17 46.06
C LYS A 2 -7.64 56.13 46.30
N ILE A 3 -8.03 54.97 46.82
CA ILE A 3 -7.22 53.76 47.00
C ILE A 3 -6.87 53.22 45.61
N LYS A 4 -5.58 52.97 45.32
CA LYS A 4 -5.19 52.18 44.15
C LYS A 4 -5.09 50.70 44.54
N LEU A 5 -6.05 50.00 43.97
CA LEU A 5 -6.40 48.59 44.04
C LEU A 5 -5.20 47.66 43.78
N PHE A 6 -5.03 46.72 44.70
CA PHE A 6 -4.21 45.52 44.61
C PHE A 6 -4.77 44.65 43.47
N LEU A 7 -3.99 44.38 42.43
CA LEU A 7 -4.33 43.36 41.42
C LEU A 7 -3.26 42.27 41.50
N LEU A 8 -3.61 41.22 42.24
CA LEU A 8 -2.98 39.90 42.22
C LEU A 8 -2.98 39.42 40.76
N LEU A 9 -1.82 39.36 40.12
CA LEU A 9 -1.66 38.59 38.88
C LEU A 9 -1.42 37.13 39.30
N THR A 10 -2.49 36.35 39.30
CA THR A 10 -2.42 34.89 39.37
C THR A 10 -1.71 34.40 38.10
N ILE A 11 -0.51 33.84 38.27
CA ILE A 11 0.19 33.10 37.21
C ILE A 11 -0.64 31.83 36.95
N LEU A 12 -1.50 31.89 35.94
CA LEU A 12 -2.13 30.71 35.37
C LEU A 12 -1.02 29.93 34.66
N PHE A 13 -0.47 28.90 35.31
CA PHE A 13 0.32 27.88 34.62
C PHE A 13 -0.61 27.14 33.65
N PHE A 14 -0.71 27.68 32.44
CA PHE A 14 -1.31 27.00 31.31
C PHE A 14 -0.45 25.75 31.04
N ASN A 15 -0.91 24.60 31.52
CA ASN A 15 -0.40 23.31 31.05
C ASN A 15 -0.85 23.18 29.59
N LEU A 16 -0.03 23.68 28.66
CA LEU A 16 -0.09 23.23 27.28
C LEU A 16 0.36 21.77 27.26
N SER A 17 -0.57 20.85 27.46
CA SER A 17 -0.43 19.51 26.88
C SER A 17 -0.53 19.68 25.37
N SER A 18 0.57 20.05 24.74
CA SER A 18 0.75 19.91 23.31
C SER A 18 0.68 18.42 23.00
N CYS A 19 -0.47 17.99 22.48
CA CYS A 19 -0.66 16.66 21.90
C CYS A 19 0.20 16.62 20.63
N PHE A 20 1.49 16.33 20.78
CA PHE A 20 2.34 15.98 19.66
C PHE A 20 1.93 14.58 19.20
N SER A 21 1.17 14.50 18.12
CA SER A 21 1.05 13.26 17.36
C SER A 21 2.43 12.93 16.79
N PHE A 22 3.16 12.05 17.47
CA PHE A 22 4.42 11.53 16.95
C PHE A 22 4.10 10.67 15.71
N ILE A 23 4.33 11.21 14.52
CA ILE A 23 4.33 10.42 13.29
C ILE A 23 5.43 9.38 13.45
N LYS A 24 5.04 8.09 13.48
CA LYS A 24 6.00 6.98 13.54
C LYS A 24 7.00 7.10 12.39
N PRO A 25 8.29 6.80 12.56
CA PRO A 25 9.24 6.68 11.44
C PRO A 25 8.69 5.79 10.32
N ALA A 26 9.03 6.09 9.07
CA ALA A 26 8.51 5.34 7.91
C ALA A 26 8.79 3.82 8.02
N GLU A 27 9.93 3.45 8.60
CA GLU A 27 10.27 2.05 8.84
C GLU A 27 9.27 1.33 9.74
N ASP A 28 8.86 1.96 10.85
CA ASP A 28 7.85 1.41 11.77
C ASP A 28 6.48 1.27 11.10
N ARG A 29 6.16 2.17 10.15
CA ARG A 29 4.88 2.14 9.42
C ARG A 29 4.85 1.03 8.38
N VAL A 30 5.96 0.80 7.67
CA VAL A 30 6.10 -0.34 6.76
C VAL A 30 6.01 -1.65 7.52
N THR A 31 6.69 -1.78 8.67
CA THR A 31 6.58 -2.97 9.53
C THR A 31 5.14 -3.21 9.97
N ALA A 32 4.43 -2.16 10.41
CA ALA A 32 3.02 -2.28 10.78
C ALA A 32 2.12 -2.72 9.61
N TYR A 33 2.42 -2.27 8.39
CA TYR A 33 1.72 -2.71 7.18
C TYR A 33 1.94 -4.21 6.91
N ILE A 34 3.20 -4.67 7.02
CA ILE A 34 3.57 -6.08 6.84
C ILE A 34 2.88 -6.96 7.89
N GLU A 35 2.91 -6.55 9.16
CA GLU A 35 2.23 -7.28 10.24
C GLU A 35 0.73 -7.42 9.99
N LYS A 36 0.11 -6.36 9.46
CA LYS A 36 -1.34 -6.32 9.23
C LYS A 36 -1.78 -7.09 7.98
N TYR A 37 -1.00 -7.03 6.91
CA TYR A 37 -1.43 -7.51 5.58
C TYR A 37 -0.55 -8.62 4.98
N GLY A 38 0.56 -8.99 5.61
CA GLY A 38 1.45 -10.05 5.13
C GLY A 38 0.72 -11.38 4.91
N TYR A 39 -0.20 -11.74 5.82
CA TYR A 39 -1.01 -12.95 5.64
C TYR A 39 -2.00 -12.85 4.47
N TYR A 40 -2.48 -11.66 4.11
CA TYR A 40 -3.32 -11.48 2.93
C TYR A 40 -2.54 -11.72 1.64
N ALA A 41 -1.26 -11.33 1.60
CA ALA A 41 -0.35 -11.68 0.52
C ALA A 41 -0.14 -13.20 0.41
N VAL A 42 0.03 -13.90 1.54
CA VAL A 42 0.11 -15.38 1.56
C VAL A 42 -1.18 -16.02 1.02
N GLN A 43 -2.35 -15.55 1.44
CA GLN A 43 -3.63 -16.04 0.93
C GLN A 43 -3.77 -15.79 -0.58
N THR A 44 -3.31 -14.63 -1.05
CA THR A 44 -3.31 -14.26 -2.47
C THR A 44 -2.38 -15.16 -3.27
N MET A 45 -1.17 -15.42 -2.78
CA MET A 45 -0.22 -16.36 -3.38
C MET A 45 -0.82 -17.75 -3.53
N LYS A 46 -1.43 -18.29 -2.46
CA LYS A 46 -2.07 -19.60 -2.50
C LYS A 46 -3.17 -19.69 -3.55
N LYS A 47 -3.94 -18.61 -3.74
CA LYS A 47 -5.07 -18.57 -4.67
C LYS A 47 -4.68 -18.29 -6.12
N TYR A 48 -3.72 -17.39 -6.35
CA TYR A 48 -3.41 -16.85 -7.67
C TYR A 48 -1.99 -17.13 -8.15
N GLN A 49 -1.16 -17.77 -7.33
CA GLN A 49 0.24 -18.12 -7.66
C GLN A 49 1.13 -16.91 -7.99
N VAL A 50 0.79 -15.74 -7.44
CA VAL A 50 1.67 -14.55 -7.41
C VAL A 50 2.47 -14.59 -6.10
N PRO A 51 3.80 -14.41 -6.10
CA PRO A 51 4.58 -14.53 -4.86
C PRO A 51 4.06 -13.59 -3.77
N ALA A 52 4.03 -14.04 -2.52
CA ALA A 52 3.56 -13.24 -1.40
C ALA A 52 4.48 -12.04 -1.17
N SER A 53 5.79 -12.22 -1.32
CA SER A 53 6.82 -11.18 -1.27
C SER A 53 6.60 -10.08 -2.31
N ILE A 54 6.25 -10.45 -3.55
CA ILE A 54 5.88 -9.52 -4.61
C ILE A 54 4.60 -8.78 -4.24
N THR A 55 3.55 -9.50 -3.86
CA THR A 55 2.24 -8.92 -3.56
C THR A 55 2.32 -7.91 -2.42
N ILE A 56 3.02 -8.23 -1.32
CA ILE A 56 3.14 -7.32 -0.18
C ILE A 56 4.08 -6.14 -0.47
N ALA A 57 5.16 -6.34 -1.24
CA ALA A 57 6.05 -5.24 -1.65
C ALA A 57 5.34 -4.24 -2.57
N GLN A 58 4.57 -4.72 -3.55
CA GLN A 58 3.71 -3.87 -4.37
C GLN A 58 2.68 -3.15 -3.49
N GLY A 59 2.00 -3.88 -2.61
CA GLY A 59 1.06 -3.28 -1.66
C GLY A 59 1.69 -2.15 -0.83
N ILE A 60 2.91 -2.32 -0.32
CA ILE A 60 3.64 -1.26 0.40
C ILE A 60 3.89 -0.05 -0.49
N LEU A 61 4.39 -0.27 -1.71
CA LEU A 61 4.77 0.80 -2.64
C LEU A 61 3.54 1.57 -3.15
N GLU A 62 2.56 0.87 -3.70
CA GLU A 62 1.40 1.46 -4.38
C GLU A 62 0.45 2.16 -3.40
N SER A 63 0.29 1.63 -2.19
CA SER A 63 -0.62 2.22 -1.19
C SER A 63 0.04 3.27 -0.31
N GLY A 64 1.33 3.55 -0.48
CA GLY A 64 2.12 4.31 0.48
C GLY A 64 1.97 3.70 1.88
N PHE A 65 2.29 2.41 2.02
CA PHE A 65 2.16 1.62 3.26
C PHE A 65 0.77 1.76 3.93
N GLY A 66 -0.29 1.81 3.11
CA GLY A 66 -1.69 1.86 3.52
C GLY A 66 -2.20 3.25 3.90
N GLU A 67 -1.37 4.29 3.74
CA GLU A 67 -1.71 5.68 4.12
C GLU A 67 -2.11 6.54 2.92
N GLY A 68 -2.01 6.01 1.70
CA GLY A 68 -2.52 6.66 0.48
C GLY A 68 -4.03 6.84 0.53
N GLU A 69 -4.54 7.91 -0.08
CA GLU A 69 -5.96 8.25 -0.05
C GLU A 69 -6.85 7.14 -0.61
N LEU A 70 -6.46 6.55 -1.75
CA LEU A 70 -7.16 5.40 -2.34
C LEU A 70 -7.20 4.21 -1.37
N ALA A 71 -6.08 3.86 -0.75
CA ALA A 71 -6.03 2.76 0.21
C ALA A 71 -6.95 3.01 1.41
N MET A 72 -6.90 4.21 2.01
CA MET A 72 -7.69 4.53 3.20
C MET A 72 -9.18 4.69 2.93
N LYS A 73 -9.57 5.29 1.81
CA LYS A 73 -10.99 5.61 1.51
C LYS A 73 -11.71 4.53 0.73
N SER A 74 -10.98 3.72 -0.04
CA SER A 74 -11.57 2.74 -0.97
C SER A 74 -11.06 1.31 -0.79
N ASN A 75 -10.20 1.07 0.20
CA ASN A 75 -9.47 -0.19 0.37
C ASN A 75 -8.67 -0.61 -0.89
N ASN A 76 -8.37 0.32 -1.81
CA ASN A 76 -7.64 0.03 -3.04
C ASN A 76 -6.14 0.21 -2.81
N HIS A 77 -5.46 -0.88 -2.46
CA HIS A 77 -4.04 -0.86 -2.12
C HIS A 77 -3.10 -0.96 -3.32
N PHE A 78 -3.63 -1.17 -4.54
CA PHE A 78 -2.83 -1.43 -5.75
C PHE A 78 -3.16 -0.46 -6.89
N GLY A 79 -3.91 0.61 -6.60
CA GLY A 79 -4.27 1.62 -7.61
C GLY A 79 -5.05 1.06 -8.80
N ILE A 80 -5.84 -0.01 -8.63
CA ILE A 80 -6.50 -0.66 -9.77
C ILE A 80 -7.62 0.24 -10.28
N LYS A 81 -7.47 0.70 -11.53
CA LYS A 81 -8.43 1.52 -12.26
C LYS A 81 -9.68 0.72 -12.65
N CYS A 82 -10.77 1.44 -12.88
CA CYS A 82 -11.98 0.87 -13.45
C CYS A 82 -11.72 0.42 -14.88
N HIS A 83 -12.01 -0.85 -15.17
CA HIS A 83 -12.02 -1.37 -16.54
C HIS A 83 -13.45 -1.72 -16.94
N ALA A 84 -13.71 -1.93 -18.23
CA ALA A 84 -15.06 -2.14 -18.76
C ALA A 84 -15.83 -3.28 -18.08
N GLN A 85 -15.13 -4.29 -17.56
CA GLN A 85 -15.73 -5.41 -16.84
C GLN A 85 -16.04 -5.14 -15.36
N TRP A 86 -15.52 -4.05 -14.76
CA TRP A 86 -15.77 -3.75 -13.36
C TRP A 86 -17.24 -3.37 -13.14
N LYS A 87 -17.88 -4.05 -12.18
CA LYS A 87 -19.30 -3.84 -11.80
C LYS A 87 -19.48 -3.47 -10.33
N GLY A 88 -18.38 -3.43 -9.56
CA GLY A 88 -18.40 -3.04 -8.15
C GLY A 88 -18.46 -1.53 -7.96
N GLU A 89 -18.31 -1.13 -6.71
CA GLU A 89 -18.24 0.29 -6.34
C GLU A 89 -17.01 0.97 -6.95
N THR A 90 -17.11 2.28 -7.17
CA THR A 90 -16.06 3.07 -7.81
C THR A 90 -15.90 4.40 -7.10
N THR A 91 -14.68 4.93 -7.13
CA THR A 91 -14.36 6.29 -6.71
C THR A 91 -13.60 7.01 -7.82
N THR A 92 -13.53 8.32 -7.72
CA THR A 92 -12.77 9.17 -8.63
C THR A 92 -11.59 9.78 -7.88
N HIS A 93 -10.41 9.75 -8.47
CA HIS A 93 -9.19 10.32 -7.91
C HIS A 93 -8.30 10.83 -9.04
N ASP A 94 -7.55 11.89 -8.78
CA ASP A 94 -6.57 12.40 -9.73
C ASP A 94 -5.27 11.60 -9.55
N ASP A 95 -4.73 11.06 -10.64
CA ASP A 95 -3.50 10.25 -10.64
C ASP A 95 -2.63 10.60 -11.85
N ASP A 96 -2.71 9.84 -12.95
CA ASP A 96 -2.03 10.18 -14.20
C ASP A 96 -2.80 11.27 -14.96
N ALA A 97 -4.12 11.27 -14.81
CA ALA A 97 -5.04 12.25 -15.36
C ALA A 97 -6.08 12.69 -14.33
N ASP A 98 -6.74 13.81 -14.62
CA ASP A 98 -7.84 14.30 -13.78
C ASP A 98 -9.02 13.33 -13.83
N ALA A 99 -9.62 13.11 -12.67
CA ALA A 99 -10.85 12.35 -12.48
C ALA A 99 -10.82 10.91 -13.02
N GLU A 100 -9.72 10.20 -12.80
CA GLU A 100 -9.63 8.78 -13.14
C GLU A 100 -10.51 7.92 -12.22
N CYS A 101 -11.10 6.88 -12.81
CA CYS A 101 -11.97 5.95 -12.08
C CYS A 101 -11.14 4.84 -11.45
N PHE A 102 -11.34 4.61 -10.15
CA PHE A 102 -10.71 3.54 -9.38
C PHE A 102 -11.75 2.63 -8.75
N ARG A 103 -11.38 1.36 -8.61
CA ARG A 103 -12.21 0.35 -7.93
C ARG A 103 -12.27 0.65 -6.43
N VAL A 104 -13.43 0.41 -5.82
CA VAL A 104 -13.64 0.44 -4.37
C VAL A 104 -13.94 -0.98 -3.90
N TYR A 105 -13.36 -1.38 -2.77
CA TYR A 105 -13.51 -2.72 -2.22
C TYR A 105 -14.12 -2.70 -0.82
N ASN A 106 -14.88 -3.75 -0.50
CA ASN A 106 -15.46 -3.93 0.84
C ASN A 106 -14.39 -4.15 1.92
N SER A 107 -13.27 -4.77 1.54
CA SER A 107 -12.14 -5.03 2.43
C SER A 107 -10.80 -4.89 1.70
N VAL A 108 -9.72 -4.73 2.48
CA VAL A 108 -8.36 -4.73 1.92
C VAL A 108 -8.04 -6.08 1.28
N LEU A 109 -8.48 -7.21 1.86
CA LEU A 109 -8.26 -8.53 1.30
C LEU A 109 -8.88 -8.68 -0.11
N ASP A 110 -10.04 -8.08 -0.35
CA ASP A 110 -10.67 -8.08 -1.68
C ASP A 110 -9.78 -7.38 -2.71
N SER A 111 -9.10 -6.28 -2.34
CA SER A 111 -8.14 -5.61 -3.23
C SER A 111 -6.90 -6.46 -3.52
N TYR A 112 -6.43 -7.24 -2.55
CA TYR A 112 -5.31 -8.19 -2.73
C TYR A 112 -5.70 -9.32 -3.67
N PHE A 113 -6.91 -9.88 -3.52
CA PHE A 113 -7.42 -10.89 -4.43
C PHE A 113 -7.67 -10.35 -5.84
N ASP A 114 -8.22 -9.14 -5.97
CA ASP A 114 -8.41 -8.51 -7.27
C ASP A 114 -7.07 -8.16 -7.94
N HIS A 115 -6.02 -7.84 -7.18
CA HIS A 115 -4.66 -7.71 -7.71
C HIS A 115 -4.12 -9.04 -8.24
N GLY A 116 -4.29 -10.14 -7.50
CA GLY A 116 -3.92 -11.47 -7.98
C GLY A 116 -4.70 -11.87 -9.25
N GLU A 117 -6.00 -11.61 -9.28
CA GLU A 117 -6.83 -11.80 -10.47
C GLU A 117 -6.39 -10.89 -11.62
N PHE A 118 -6.02 -9.65 -11.32
CA PHE A 118 -5.57 -8.67 -12.31
C PHE A 118 -4.35 -9.19 -13.08
N LEU A 119 -3.35 -9.73 -12.38
CA LEU A 119 -2.13 -10.29 -12.96
C LEU A 119 -2.41 -11.59 -13.72
N THR A 120 -3.22 -12.50 -13.14
CA THR A 120 -3.51 -13.80 -13.77
C THR A 120 -4.41 -13.72 -15.00
N ALA A 121 -5.36 -12.77 -15.05
CA ALA A 121 -6.35 -12.70 -16.12
C ALA A 121 -5.85 -12.02 -17.41
N ARG A 122 -4.70 -11.34 -17.38
CA ARG A 122 -4.20 -10.53 -18.50
C ARG A 122 -3.06 -11.21 -19.22
N LYS A 123 -3.27 -11.46 -20.52
CA LYS A 123 -2.31 -12.16 -21.39
C LYS A 123 -0.89 -11.58 -21.34
N TRP A 124 -0.74 -10.27 -21.21
CA TRP A 124 0.61 -9.66 -21.19
C TRP A 124 1.40 -9.95 -19.91
N TYR A 125 0.78 -10.47 -18.86
CA TYR A 125 1.46 -10.96 -17.65
C TYR A 125 1.69 -12.47 -17.65
N GLU A 126 1.22 -13.22 -18.67
CA GLU A 126 1.31 -14.68 -18.72
C GLU A 126 2.74 -15.20 -18.51
N SER A 127 3.73 -14.52 -19.10
CA SER A 127 5.16 -14.87 -18.95
C SER A 127 5.70 -14.80 -17.52
N LEU A 128 5.04 -14.08 -16.60
CA LEU A 128 5.42 -14.06 -15.18
C LEU A 128 5.20 -15.42 -14.53
N PHE A 129 4.15 -16.13 -14.95
CA PHE A 129 3.75 -17.41 -14.37
C PHE A 129 4.56 -18.59 -14.92
N GLU A 130 5.47 -18.33 -15.88
CA GLU A 130 6.50 -19.28 -16.33
C GLU A 130 7.77 -19.21 -15.47
N LEU A 131 7.90 -18.17 -14.64
CA LEU A 131 9.03 -18.00 -13.74
C LEU A 131 8.89 -18.90 -12.50
N PRO A 132 10.00 -19.31 -11.87
CA PRO A 132 9.94 -19.92 -10.55
C PRO A 132 9.21 -19.00 -9.58
N ILE A 133 8.18 -19.52 -8.90
CA ILE A 133 7.34 -18.74 -7.99
C ILE A 133 8.12 -18.10 -6.83
N TYR A 134 9.28 -18.65 -6.46
CA TYR A 134 10.11 -18.10 -5.38
C TYR A 134 11.24 -17.18 -5.87
N ASP A 135 11.33 -16.92 -7.18
CA ASP A 135 12.32 -16.00 -7.75
C ASP A 135 11.74 -14.58 -7.86
N TYR A 136 11.62 -13.91 -6.71
CA TYR A 136 11.05 -12.55 -6.67
C TYR A 136 11.86 -11.53 -7.49
N GLU A 137 13.16 -11.74 -7.69
CA GLU A 137 13.94 -10.86 -8.56
C GLU A 137 13.49 -10.97 -10.02
N ALA A 138 13.31 -12.20 -10.52
CA ALA A 138 12.80 -12.43 -11.87
C ALA A 138 11.38 -11.89 -12.01
N TRP A 139 10.52 -12.09 -11.01
CA TRP A 139 9.17 -11.52 -10.98
C TRP A 139 9.17 -10.00 -11.04
N ALA A 140 9.95 -9.32 -10.20
CA ALA A 140 10.04 -7.86 -10.18
C ALA A 140 10.54 -7.28 -11.52
N LYS A 141 11.58 -7.89 -12.10
CA LYS A 141 12.09 -7.52 -13.43
C LYS A 141 11.06 -7.81 -14.52
N GLY A 142 10.34 -8.91 -14.41
CA GLY A 142 9.26 -9.30 -15.32
C GLY A 142 8.10 -8.31 -15.29
N LEU A 143 7.66 -7.88 -14.11
CA LEU A 143 6.59 -6.90 -13.94
C LEU A 143 6.91 -5.57 -14.65
N SER A 144 8.14 -5.06 -14.49
CA SER A 144 8.59 -3.87 -15.24
C SER A 144 8.58 -4.11 -16.75
N LYS A 145 9.06 -5.27 -17.23
CA LYS A 145 9.04 -5.60 -18.67
C LYS A 145 7.62 -5.71 -19.23
N CYS A 146 6.67 -6.20 -18.44
CA CYS A 146 5.26 -6.33 -18.83
C CYS A 146 4.50 -4.99 -18.75
N GLY A 147 5.15 -3.92 -18.28
CA GLY A 147 4.56 -2.58 -18.20
C GLY A 147 3.64 -2.37 -17.00
N TYR A 148 3.89 -3.06 -15.87
CA TYR A 148 3.11 -2.82 -14.64
C TYR A 148 3.23 -1.37 -14.15
N ALA A 149 4.44 -0.80 -14.22
CA ALA A 149 4.72 0.59 -13.89
C ALA A 149 5.64 1.22 -14.95
N THR A 150 5.51 2.53 -15.14
CA THR A 150 6.34 3.32 -16.06
C THR A 150 7.67 3.76 -15.44
N ASP A 151 7.79 3.70 -14.11
CA ASP A 151 9.00 4.04 -13.37
C ASP A 151 10.16 3.07 -13.71
N PRO A 152 11.28 3.55 -14.26
CA PRO A 152 12.43 2.70 -14.60
C PRO A 152 13.05 2.01 -13.38
N GLU A 153 12.90 2.58 -12.17
CA GLU A 153 13.42 2.01 -10.92
C GLU A 153 12.43 1.07 -10.23
N TYR A 154 11.27 0.77 -10.84
CA TYR A 154 10.21 -0.02 -10.21
C TYR A 154 10.69 -1.37 -9.69
N SER A 155 11.30 -2.17 -10.57
CA SER A 155 11.82 -3.49 -10.20
C SER A 155 12.84 -3.41 -9.06
N LYS A 156 13.70 -2.38 -9.09
CA LYS A 156 14.69 -2.15 -8.03
C LYS A 156 14.00 -1.83 -6.70
N LYS A 157 12.99 -0.95 -6.68
CA LYS A 157 12.23 -0.59 -5.48
C LYS A 157 11.53 -1.80 -4.85
N ILE A 158 10.94 -2.66 -5.68
CA ILE A 158 10.31 -3.90 -5.22
C ILE A 158 11.35 -4.83 -4.59
N ILE A 159 12.48 -5.07 -5.28
CA ILE A 159 13.56 -5.92 -4.76
C ILE A 159 14.10 -5.35 -3.44
N ASP A 160 14.39 -4.04 -3.38
CA ASP A 160 14.89 -3.39 -2.17
C ASP A 160 13.92 -3.56 -0.98
N LEU A 161 12.60 -3.46 -1.19
CA LEU A 161 11.60 -3.70 -0.16
C LEU A 161 11.61 -5.17 0.30
N ILE A 162 11.65 -6.11 -0.65
CA ILE A 162 11.68 -7.54 -0.35
C ILE A 162 12.90 -7.91 0.47
N GLU A 163 14.08 -7.41 0.10
CA GLU A 163 15.34 -7.65 0.80
C GLU A 163 15.36 -6.99 2.18
N LYS A 164 15.03 -5.69 2.24
CA LYS A 164 15.10 -4.91 3.48
C LYS A 164 14.22 -5.50 4.58
N TYR A 165 13.00 -5.91 4.21
CA TYR A 165 12.01 -6.43 5.16
C TYR A 165 11.90 -7.97 5.15
N LYS A 166 12.78 -8.66 4.42
CA LYS A 166 12.81 -10.12 4.30
C LYS A 166 11.47 -10.72 3.90
N LEU A 167 10.78 -10.07 2.97
CA LEU A 167 9.41 -10.43 2.58
C LEU A 167 9.35 -11.80 1.90
N TYR A 168 10.47 -12.30 1.37
CA TYR A 168 10.60 -13.65 0.83
C TYR A 168 10.26 -14.75 1.85
N GLN A 169 10.33 -14.48 3.16
CA GLN A 169 9.89 -15.42 4.20
C GLN A 169 8.38 -15.72 4.13
N LEU A 170 7.58 -14.80 3.58
CA LEU A 170 6.14 -15.02 3.39
C LEU A 170 5.86 -16.02 2.25
N ASP A 171 6.80 -16.20 1.32
CA ASP A 171 6.64 -17.15 0.21
C ASP A 171 6.69 -18.62 0.67
N GLU A 172 7.23 -18.86 1.87
CA GLU A 172 7.38 -20.19 2.47
C GLU A 172 6.17 -20.61 3.35
N MET A 173 5.13 -19.77 3.46
CA MET A 173 4.00 -19.93 4.40
C MET A 173 2.73 -20.60 3.84
#